data_AF-A0A7X8ERQ8-F1
#
_entry.id   AF-A0A7X8ERQ8-F1
#
_cell.length_a   1.000
_cell.length_b   1.000
_cell.length_c   1.000
_cell.angle_alpha   90.00
_cell.angle_beta   90.00
_cell.angle_gamma   90.00
#
_symmetry.space_group_name_H-M   'P 1'
#
loop_
_entity.id
_entity.type
_entity.pdbx_description
1 polymer ?
#
loop_
_entity_poly.entity_id
_entity_poly.type
_entity_poly.pdbx_seq_one_letter_code
_entity_poly.pdbx_strand_id
1 'polypeptide(L)'
;MKFTTKYKKRRNTVKLSLNIREKKITETMYMAPNNKLVRRLFFKGSSIREIADIYFEKSIKYNTLGYETDEKKNGKLIFIDFKQPDGVMT
;
A
#
# COMPACT_ATOMS: atom_id res chain seq x y z
N MET A 1 -14.49 -2.41 -3.05
CA MET A 1 -13.86 -1.69 -1.92
C MET A 1 -12.50 -1.17 -2.37
N LYS A 2 -12.14 0.07 -2.01
CA LYS A 2 -10.86 0.69 -2.38
C LYS A 2 -10.14 1.17 -1.13
N PHE A 3 -8.88 0.80 -0.96
CA PHE A 3 -7.99 1.27 0.10
C PHE A 3 -6.93 2.18 -0.48
N THR A 4 -6.49 3.14 0.31
CA THR A 4 -5.47 4.08 -0.11
C THR A 4 -4.67 4.48 1.10
N THR A 5 -3.37 4.20 1.06
CA THR A 5 -2.41 4.62 2.08
C THR A 5 -1.45 5.63 1.46
N LYS A 6 -1.12 6.67 2.21
CA LYS A 6 -0.19 7.71 1.79
C LYS A 6 1.04 7.64 2.67
N TYR A 7 2.20 7.58 2.04
CA TYR A 7 3.51 7.55 2.68
C TYR A 7 4.23 8.83 2.32
N LYS A 8 4.81 9.53 3.29
CA LYS A 8 5.58 10.75 3.09
C LYS A 8 6.98 10.59 3.63
N LYS A 9 7.98 11.08 2.89
CA LYS A 9 9.37 11.16 3.36
C LYS A 9 10.04 12.36 2.71
N ARG A 10 10.38 13.38 3.51
CA ARG A 10 11.03 14.62 3.05
C ARG A 10 10.31 15.22 1.83
N ARG A 11 10.92 15.11 0.64
CA ARG A 11 10.40 15.61 -0.64
C ARG A 11 9.64 14.57 -1.46
N ASN A 12 9.42 13.35 -0.97
CA ASN A 12 8.74 12.29 -1.69
C ASN A 12 7.43 11.91 -1.00
N THR A 13 6.38 11.75 -1.79
CA THR A 13 5.09 11.24 -1.34
C THR A 13 4.73 10.05 -2.19
N VAL A 14 4.43 8.90 -1.59
CA VAL A 14 3.88 7.74 -2.28
C VAL A 14 2.43 7.57 -1.88
N LYS A 15 1.58 7.29 -2.86
CA LYS A 15 0.18 6.91 -2.68
C LYS A 15 0.02 5.49 -3.19
N LEU A 16 -0.28 4.56 -2.29
CA LEU A 16 -0.56 3.18 -2.61
C LEU A 16 -2.07 2.96 -2.55
N SER A 17 -2.68 2.57 -3.67
CA SER A 17 -4.13 2.38 -3.77
C SER A 17 -4.46 0.96 -4.17
N LEU A 18 -5.14 0.21 -3.30
CA LEU A 18 -5.65 -1.13 -3.58
C LEU A 18 -7.13 -1.06 -3.97
N ASN A 19 -7.48 -1.65 -5.12
CA ASN A 19 -8.84 -1.85 -5.56
C ASN A 19 -9.13 -3.36 -5.58
N ILE A 20 -9.94 -3.82 -4.63
CA ILE A 20 -10.30 -5.24 -4.51
C ILE A 20 -11.16 -5.70 -5.69
N ARG A 21 -12.09 -4.86 -6.17
CA ARG A 21 -13.02 -5.24 -7.25
C ARG A 21 -12.27 -5.47 -8.56
N GLU A 22 -11.34 -4.59 -8.88
CA GLU A 22 -10.52 -4.67 -10.11
C GLU A 22 -9.30 -5.57 -9.96
N LYS A 23 -9.09 -6.13 -8.77
CA LYS A 23 -7.88 -6.84 -8.37
C LYS A 23 -6.60 -6.10 -8.79
N LYS A 24 -6.49 -4.85 -8.36
CA LYS A 24 -5.47 -3.93 -8.86
C LYS A 24 -4.87 -3.08 -7.75
N ILE A 25 -3.56 -2.90 -7.77
CA ILE A 25 -2.85 -1.88 -7.00
C ILE A 25 -2.36 -0.79 -7.95
N THR A 26 -2.45 0.45 -7.50
CA THR A 26 -1.76 1.58 -8.11
C THR A 26 -0.81 2.19 -7.10
N GLU A 27 0.47 2.23 -7.44
CA GLU A 27 1.51 2.92 -6.68
C GLU A 27 1.83 4.22 -7.43
N THR A 28 1.65 5.36 -6.78
CA THR A 28 1.94 6.66 -7.40
C THR A 28 2.91 7.44 -6.52
N MET A 29 4.03 7.86 -7.08
CA MET A 29 5.06 8.64 -6.41
C MET A 29 5.07 10.08 -6.92
N TYR A 30 5.05 11.02 -6.00
CA TYR A 30 5.07 12.45 -6.24
C TYR A 30 6.27 13.08 -5.54
N MET A 31 6.83 14.12 -6.15
CA MET A 31 7.87 14.95 -5.58
C MET A 31 7.27 16.28 -5.08
N ALA A 32 7.45 16.56 -3.79
CA ALA A 32 7.16 17.82 -3.14
C ALA A 32 8.33 18.82 -3.35
N PRO A 33 8.07 20.15 -3.30
CA PRO A 33 6.79 20.78 -2.95
C PRO A 33 5.75 20.83 -4.08
N ASN A 34 6.16 20.66 -5.35
CA ASN A 34 5.29 20.90 -6.50
C ASN A 34 4.29 19.77 -6.82
N ASN A 35 4.22 18.74 -5.97
CA ASN A 35 3.44 17.50 -6.20
C ASN A 35 3.63 16.92 -7.62
N LYS A 36 4.84 17.04 -8.18
CA LYS A 36 5.15 16.57 -9.53
C LYS A 36 5.08 15.04 -9.53
N LEU A 37 4.27 14.46 -10.40
CA LEU A 37 4.23 13.01 -10.59
C LEU A 37 5.59 12.53 -11.09
N VAL A 38 6.27 11.68 -10.32
CA VAL A 38 7.57 11.09 -10.67
C VAL A 38 7.39 9.72 -11.30
N ARG A 39 6.51 8.91 -10.71
CA ARG A 39 6.32 7.52 -11.13
C ARG A 39 4.91 7.07 -10.84
N ARG A 40 4.37 6.24 -11.73
CA ARG A 40 3.13 5.51 -11.50
C ARG A 40 3.31 4.06 -11.95
N LEU A 41 3.06 3.13 -11.04
CA LEU A 41 3.07 1.70 -11.33
C LEU A 41 1.68 1.13 -11.10
N PHE A 42 1.36 0.12 -11.90
CA PHE A 42 0.12 -0.64 -11.78
C PHE A 42 0.48 -2.11 -11.61
N PHE A 43 -0.15 -2.74 -10.63
CA PHE A 43 -0.06 -4.17 -10.41
C PHE A 43 -1.46 -4.73 -10.53
N LYS A 44 -1.62 -5.82 -11.28
CA LYS A 44 -2.90 -6.52 -11.41
C LYS A 44 -2.64 -7.97 -11.03
N GLY A 45 -3.47 -8.50 -10.15
CA GLY A 45 -3.39 -9.91 -9.74
C GLY A 45 -4.58 -10.69 -10.27
N SER A 46 -4.43 -12.01 -10.27
CA SER A 46 -5.47 -12.98 -10.62
C SER A 46 -6.43 -13.21 -9.46
N SER A 47 -5.97 -13.01 -8.22
CA SER A 47 -6.76 -13.18 -6.99
C SER A 47 -6.74 -11.95 -6.07
N ILE A 48 -7.70 -11.89 -5.13
CA ILE A 48 -7.72 -10.85 -4.08
C ILE A 48 -6.57 -11.05 -3.09
N ARG A 49 -6.16 -12.29 -2.85
CA ARG A 49 -5.06 -12.62 -1.93
C ARG A 49 -3.73 -12.09 -2.47
N GLU A 50 -3.42 -12.44 -3.72
CA GLU A 50 -2.20 -12.00 -4.42
C GLU A 50 -2.01 -10.48 -4.40
N ILE A 51 -3.04 -9.71 -4.73
CA ILE A 51 -2.97 -8.24 -4.69
C ILE A 51 -2.88 -7.69 -3.26
N ALA A 52 -3.36 -8.42 -2.26
CA ALA A 52 -3.26 -7.97 -0.89
C ALA A 52 -1.86 -8.24 -0.33
N ASP A 53 -1.27 -9.38 -0.69
CA ASP A 53 0.11 -9.73 -0.37
C ASP A 53 1.07 -8.68 -0.97
N ILE A 54 0.92 -8.34 -2.26
CA ILE A 54 1.72 -7.28 -2.90
C ILE A 54 1.49 -5.93 -2.20
N TYR A 55 0.25 -5.61 -1.81
CA TYR A 55 -0.04 -4.35 -1.11
C TYR A 55 0.67 -4.30 0.24
N PHE A 56 0.71 -5.42 0.96
CA PHE A 56 1.34 -5.54 2.26
C PHE A 56 2.87 -5.47 2.15
N GLU A 57 3.48 -6.18 1.21
CA GLU A 57 4.93 -6.08 0.92
C GLU A 57 5.35 -4.64 0.63
N LYS A 58 4.57 -3.92 -0.19
CA LYS A 58 4.82 -2.50 -0.49
C LYS A 58 4.68 -1.63 0.75
N SER A 59 3.70 -1.91 1.59
CA SER A 59 3.49 -1.18 2.85
C SER A 59 4.67 -1.37 3.80
N ILE A 60 5.12 -2.61 4.00
CA ILE A 60 6.34 -2.94 4.76
C ILE A 60 7.53 -2.19 4.19
N LYS A 61 7.75 -2.27 2.86
CA LYS A 61 8.86 -1.59 2.19
C LYS A 61 8.90 -0.09 2.52
N TYR A 62 7.78 0.62 2.45
CA TYR A 62 7.77 2.06 2.73
C TYR A 62 8.00 2.38 4.22
N ASN A 63 7.46 1.55 5.12
CA ASN A 63 7.74 1.65 6.55
C ASN A 63 9.23 1.42 6.84
N THR A 64 9.84 0.37 6.30
CA THR A 64 11.28 0.08 6.45
C THR A 64 12.15 1.18 5.85
N LEU A 65 11.72 1.79 4.75
CA LEU A 65 12.40 2.94 4.16
C LEU A 65 12.20 4.24 4.95
N GLY A 66 11.52 4.22 6.10
CA GLY A 66 11.30 5.39 6.96
C GLY A 66 10.39 6.44 6.32
N TYR A 67 9.41 6.02 5.53
CA TYR A 67 8.29 6.90 5.19
C TYR A 67 7.29 6.93 6.35
N GLU A 68 6.81 8.12 6.66
CA GLU A 68 5.72 8.31 7.60
C GLU A 68 4.39 8.05 6.92
N THR A 69 3.53 7.29 7.58
CA THR A 69 2.20 6.96 7.05
C THR A 69 1.22 8.06 7.47
N ASP A 70 0.70 8.80 6.48
CA ASP A 70 -0.39 9.76 6.67
C ASP A 70 -1.71 8.99 6.48
N GLU A 71 -2.14 8.32 7.54
CA GLU A 71 -3.35 7.51 7.57
C GLU A 71 -4.59 8.40 7.63
N LYS A 72 -5.23 8.65 6.48
CA LYS A 72 -6.59 9.20 6.46
C LYS A 72 -7.59 8.15 5.97
N LYS A 73 -8.27 7.51 6.93
CA LYS A 73 -9.57 6.83 6.72
C LYS A 73 -10.27 6.54 8.06
N ASN A 74 -11.31 7.32 8.40
CA ASN A 74 -12.29 7.03 9.46
C ASN A 74 -11.79 6.28 10.71
N GLY A 75 -10.66 6.69 11.31
CA GLY A 75 -10.23 6.24 12.64
C GLY A 75 -10.01 4.74 12.86
N LYS A 76 -9.82 3.90 11.83
CA LYS A 76 -9.47 2.48 12.04
C LYS A 76 -8.24 2.08 11.23
N LEU A 77 -7.20 1.66 11.94
CA LEU A 77 -6.08 0.88 11.43
C LEU A 77 -6.64 -0.34 10.71
N ILE A 78 -6.38 -0.44 9.42
CA ILE A 78 -6.62 -1.67 8.67
C ILE A 78 -5.30 -2.40 8.64
N PHE A 79 -4.96 -3.01 9.76
CA PHE A 79 -4.23 -4.27 9.69
C PHE A 79 -5.18 -5.24 8.99
N ILE A 80 -4.87 -5.59 7.75
CA ILE A 80 -5.46 -6.80 7.19
C ILE A 80 -4.73 -7.92 7.92
N ASP A 81 -5.30 -8.35 9.04
CA ASP A 81 -4.84 -9.52 9.76
C ASP A 81 -5.20 -10.73 8.88
N PHE A 82 -4.29 -11.07 7.98
CA PHE A 82 -4.32 -12.38 7.37
C PHE A 82 -4.00 -13.34 8.49
N LYS A 83 -5.03 -14.00 9.05
CA LYS A 83 -4.82 -15.24 9.81
C LYS A 83 -3.82 -16.06 9.01
N GLN A 84 -2.61 -16.21 9.57
CA GLN A 84 -1.70 -17.24 9.10
C GLN A 84 -2.53 -18.53 9.15
N PRO A 85 -2.50 -19.37 8.10
CA PRO A 85 -3.08 -20.70 8.24
C PRO A 85 -2.35 -21.35 9.42
N ASP A 86 -3.09 -21.60 10.50
CA ASP A 86 -2.59 -22.33 11.66
C ASP A 86 -1.96 -23.63 11.16
N GLY A 87 -0.64 -23.74 11.30
CA GLY A 87 0.09 -24.98 11.00
C GLY A 87 1.32 -24.80 10.13
N VAL A 88 2.39 -24.25 10.70
CA VAL A 88 3.71 -24.88 10.52
C VAL A 88 4.35 -24.98 11.90
N MET A 89 4.43 -26.22 12.36
CA MET A 89 5.14 -26.66 13.56
C MET A 89 6.62 -26.31 13.47
N THR A 90 7.18 -25.83 14.57
CA THR A 90 8.48 -26.25 15.11
C THR A 90 8.41 -26.20 16.61
#